data_AF-A0A645C4L8-F1
#
_entry.id   AF-A0A645C4L8-F1
#
_cell.length_a   1.000
_cell.length_b   1.000
_cell.length_c   1.000
_cell.angle_alpha   90.00
_cell.angle_beta   90.00
_cell.angle_gamma   90.00
#
_symmetry.space_group_name_H-M   'P 1'
#
loop_
_entity.id
_entity.type
_entity.pdbx_description
1 polymer ?
#
loop_
_entity_poly.entity_id
_entity_poly.type
_entity_poly.pdbx_seq_one_letter_code
_entity_poly.pdbx_strand_id
1 'polypeptide(L)'
;MLYFNSLKFIFVEYNNKLSFDKLGITDCINYSGKAIETVLFENHTYKYPCDVLLNGVEIGEKLLCNPLTIDKKIMNIYDSKNIIRVSQGYTKCNACVITNNALITEDEGIFIACRNNSIDCLKLESHSVKLDGYDYGFIGGASGKISKEIIAFCGDIDKHPEFDKIYSFCKNHGVNPISLSSDPLYDYGSIIAVGL
;
A
#
# COMPACT_ATOMS: atom_id res chain seq x y z
N MET A 1 -14.39 23.36 15.09
CA MET A 1 -13.38 22.88 16.05
C MET A 1 -13.83 21.51 16.52
N LEU A 2 -13.50 20.46 15.76
CA LEU A 2 -13.83 19.06 16.05
C LEU A 2 -12.50 18.32 16.19
N TYR A 3 -12.22 17.87 17.41
CA TYR A 3 -11.08 17.04 17.74
C TYR A 3 -11.30 15.64 17.15
N PHE A 4 -10.51 15.25 16.15
CA PHE A 4 -10.38 13.85 15.75
C PHE A 4 -9.02 13.34 16.24
N ASN A 5 -9.06 12.68 17.41
CA ASN A 5 -7.97 11.86 17.97
C ASN A 5 -7.91 10.50 17.27
N SER A 6 -7.64 10.44 15.97
CA SER A 6 -7.29 9.19 15.30
C SER A 6 -5.79 9.18 15.04
N LEU A 7 -5.05 8.37 15.80
CA LEU A 7 -3.70 7.98 15.44
C LEU A 7 -3.73 7.39 14.03
N LYS A 8 -3.01 8.00 13.09
CA LYS A 8 -2.78 7.47 11.76
C LYS A 8 -1.42 6.80 11.77
N PHE A 9 -1.40 5.48 11.73
CA PHE A 9 -0.19 4.67 11.67
C PHE A 9 0.12 4.36 10.20
N ILE A 10 1.35 4.65 9.75
CA ILE A 10 1.88 4.17 8.47
C ILE A 10 2.84 3.06 8.80
N PHE A 11 2.57 1.85 8.33
CA PHE A 11 3.51 0.73 8.48
C PHE A 11 4.27 0.53 7.16
N VAL A 12 5.56 0.20 7.25
CA VAL A 12 6.37 -0.17 6.09
C VAL A 12 6.97 -1.55 6.40
N GLU A 13 6.57 -2.53 5.61
CA GLU A 13 7.03 -3.92 5.70
C GLU A 13 7.99 -4.22 4.56
N TYR A 14 9.22 -4.61 4.92
CA TYR A 14 10.21 -5.27 4.05
C TYR A 14 10.67 -6.51 4.83
N ASN A 15 10.44 -7.72 4.31
CA ASN A 15 10.64 -9.01 5.01
C ASN A 15 9.75 -9.28 6.25
N ASN A 16 8.43 -9.07 6.14
CA ASN A 16 7.42 -9.46 7.14
C ASN A 16 7.45 -8.75 8.53
N LYS A 17 7.47 -7.39 8.62
CA LYS A 17 7.14 -6.61 9.85
C LYS A 17 6.53 -5.21 9.60
N LEU A 18 5.61 -4.80 10.48
CA LEU A 18 4.97 -3.47 10.64
C LEU A 18 5.74 -2.49 11.54
N SER A 19 5.50 -1.18 11.35
CA SER A 19 5.86 -0.11 12.29
C SER A 19 4.76 0.96 12.46
N PHE A 20 4.56 1.44 13.69
CA PHE A 20 3.55 2.42 14.12
C PHE A 20 4.23 3.77 14.40
N ASP A 21 3.56 4.91 14.16
CA ASP A 21 3.97 6.19 14.73
C ASP A 21 2.83 7.02 15.36
N LYS A 22 2.94 7.27 16.67
CA LYS A 22 2.78 8.59 17.33
C LYS A 22 3.09 8.50 18.83
N LEU A 23 4.35 8.70 19.21
CA LEU A 23 4.81 9.24 20.50
C LEU A 23 6.33 9.11 20.50
N GLY A 24 7.05 10.16 20.89
CA GLY A 24 8.51 10.15 21.03
C GLY A 24 8.98 9.12 22.05
N ILE A 25 9.06 7.87 21.62
CA ILE A 25 9.57 6.73 22.37
C ILE A 25 10.70 6.16 21.52
N THR A 26 11.92 6.56 21.88
CA THR A 26 13.14 5.82 21.57
C THR A 26 13.12 4.56 22.42
N ASP A 27 12.47 3.49 21.96
CA ASP A 27 12.70 2.16 22.53
C ASP A 27 12.78 1.12 21.41
N CYS A 28 13.88 0.37 21.42
CA CYS A 28 14.03 -0.86 20.64
C CYS A 28 13.00 -1.87 21.14
N ILE A 29 11.88 -2.03 20.44
CA ILE A 29 10.94 -3.11 20.74
C ILE A 29 11.59 -4.42 20.30
N ASN A 30 12.16 -5.16 21.25
CA ASN A 30 12.67 -6.51 21.04
C ASN A 30 11.51 -7.47 20.77
N TYR A 31 11.09 -7.55 19.52
CA TYR A 31 10.15 -8.57 19.07
C TYR A 31 10.95 -9.80 18.62
N SER A 32 10.82 -10.89 19.37
CA SER A 32 11.34 -12.23 19.04
C SER A 32 12.84 -12.27 18.66
N GLY A 33 13.69 -11.43 19.28
CA GLY A 33 15.15 -11.45 19.05
C GLY A 33 15.61 -10.91 17.68
N LYS A 34 14.78 -10.15 16.96
CA LYS A 34 15.19 -9.46 15.71
C LYS A 34 15.12 -7.93 15.90
N ALA A 35 16.24 -7.27 15.68
CA ALA A 35 16.37 -5.82 15.77
C ALA A 35 15.43 -5.11 14.77
N ILE A 36 14.80 -4.03 15.22
CA ILE A 36 14.04 -3.09 14.39
C ILE A 36 14.92 -1.86 14.24
N GLU A 37 15.16 -1.41 13.02
CA GLU A 37 15.82 -0.14 12.77
C GLU A 37 14.74 0.90 12.43
N THR A 38 14.56 1.87 13.32
CA THR A 38 13.64 2.99 13.10
C THR A 38 14.34 4.06 12.28
N VAL A 39 13.86 4.30 11.06
CA VAL A 39 14.33 5.44 10.25
C VAL A 39 13.44 6.63 10.55
N LEU A 40 14.00 7.64 11.23
CA LEU A 40 13.32 8.92 11.41
C LEU A 40 13.42 9.75 10.13
N PHE A 41 12.30 10.34 9.73
CA PHE A 41 12.19 11.24 8.59
C PHE A 41 12.05 12.68 9.08
N GLU A 42 12.93 13.55 8.61
CA GLU A 42 12.83 14.98 8.87
C GLU A 42 11.86 15.59 7.85
N ASN A 43 11.05 16.57 8.27
CA ASN A 43 10.16 17.36 7.40
C ASN A 43 8.88 16.67 6.84
N HIS A 44 8.36 15.62 7.48
CA HIS A 44 7.01 15.13 7.16
C HIS A 44 5.95 16.18 7.51
N THR A 45 5.10 16.52 6.54
CA THR A 45 3.92 17.38 6.75
C THR A 45 2.73 16.77 6.03
N TYR A 46 1.51 17.15 6.41
CA TYR A 46 0.27 16.71 5.73
C TYR A 46 0.03 17.42 4.38
N LYS A 47 1.10 17.84 3.70
CA LYS A 47 1.01 18.53 2.42
C LYS A 47 1.90 17.85 1.41
N TYR A 48 1.33 17.56 0.25
CA TYR A 48 2.08 17.10 -0.91
C TYR A 48 3.23 18.05 -1.27
N PRO A 49 4.43 17.52 -1.60
CA PRO A 49 4.79 16.09 -1.67
C PRO A 49 5.30 15.47 -0.36
N CYS A 50 5.28 16.19 0.77
CA CYS A 50 5.82 15.71 2.04
C CYS A 50 4.94 14.66 2.76
N ASP A 51 3.71 14.44 2.30
CA ASP A 51 2.79 13.42 2.80
C ASP A 51 2.93 12.06 2.09
N VAL A 52 3.73 12.01 1.01
CA VAL A 52 3.95 10.80 0.19
C VAL A 52 5.37 10.24 0.28
N LEU A 53 6.16 10.69 1.26
CA LEU A 53 7.56 10.28 1.42
C LEU A 53 7.73 8.75 1.59
N LEU A 54 6.71 8.06 2.09
CA LEU A 54 6.69 6.61 2.32
C LEU A 54 5.87 5.83 1.29
N ASN A 55 5.32 6.49 0.28
CA ASN A 55 4.38 5.88 -0.68
C ASN A 55 5.10 5.12 -1.81
N GLY A 56 6.09 4.30 -1.46
CA GLY A 56 6.64 3.26 -2.35
C GLY A 56 5.95 1.93 -2.09
N VAL A 57 5.86 1.08 -3.11
CA VAL A 57 5.33 -0.29 -2.98
C VAL A 57 6.38 -1.31 -3.39
N GLU A 58 6.64 -2.25 -2.49
CA GLU A 58 7.46 -3.42 -2.79
C GLU A 58 6.63 -4.45 -3.54
N ILE A 59 7.20 -5.00 -4.60
CA ILE A 59 6.66 -6.14 -5.33
C ILE A 59 7.79 -7.10 -5.71
N GLY A 60 7.88 -8.20 -4.95
CA GLY A 60 9.03 -9.09 -5.00
C GLY A 60 10.28 -8.34 -4.57
N GLU A 61 11.33 -8.35 -5.39
CA GLU A 61 12.58 -7.63 -5.10
C GLU A 61 12.60 -6.19 -5.63
N LYS A 62 11.47 -5.73 -6.21
CA LYS A 62 11.36 -4.45 -6.91
C LYS A 62 10.65 -3.41 -6.04
N LEU A 63 11.10 -2.17 -6.14
CA LEU A 63 10.44 -1.01 -5.59
C LEU A 63 9.75 -0.24 -6.71
N LEU A 64 8.42 -0.15 -6.67
CA LEU A 64 7.65 0.74 -7.53
C LEU A 64 7.37 2.05 -6.77
N CYS A 65 7.83 3.18 -7.29
CA CYS A 65 7.68 4.46 -6.61
C CYS A 65 7.79 5.66 -7.56
N ASN A 66 7.34 6.82 -7.09
CA ASN A 66 7.75 8.10 -7.66
C ASN A 66 9.08 8.58 -7.06
N PRO A 67 10.19 8.55 -7.82
CA PRO A 67 11.52 8.92 -7.32
C PRO A 67 11.67 10.42 -7.00
N LEU A 68 10.71 11.26 -7.42
CA LEU A 68 10.71 12.69 -7.12
C LEU A 68 10.08 13.01 -5.76
N THR A 69 9.28 12.09 -5.20
CA THR A 69 8.53 12.33 -3.96
C THR A 69 8.87 11.37 -2.84
N ILE A 70 9.29 10.14 -3.14
CA ILE A 70 9.69 9.17 -2.12
C ILE A 70 10.98 9.61 -1.41
N ASP A 71 11.11 9.26 -0.13
CA ASP A 71 12.35 9.51 0.61
C ASP A 71 13.51 8.69 0.03
N LYS A 72 14.65 9.36 -0.20
CA LYS A 72 15.85 8.73 -0.77
C LYS A 72 16.39 7.59 0.09
N LYS A 73 16.18 7.62 1.42
CA LYS A 73 16.56 6.53 2.31
C LYS A 73 15.87 5.23 1.91
N ILE A 74 14.60 5.28 1.50
CA ILE A 74 13.86 4.09 1.01
C ILE A 74 14.45 3.62 -0.32
N MET A 75 14.67 4.54 -1.26
CA MET A 75 15.26 4.17 -2.56
C MET A 75 16.63 3.51 -2.42
N ASN A 76 17.44 3.97 -1.47
CA ASN A 76 18.80 3.46 -1.25
C ASN A 76 18.85 2.04 -0.66
N ILE A 77 17.72 1.51 -0.19
CA ILE A 77 17.61 0.10 0.25
C ILE A 77 17.65 -0.85 -0.96
N TYR A 78 17.24 -0.36 -2.13
CA TYR A 78 17.10 -1.17 -3.34
C TYR A 78 18.21 -0.89 -4.33
N ASP A 79 18.63 -1.92 -5.06
CA ASP A 79 19.45 -1.73 -6.25
C ASP A 79 18.71 -0.84 -7.26
N SER A 80 19.43 0.08 -7.90
CA SER A 80 18.83 1.03 -8.85
C SER A 80 18.11 0.37 -10.04
N LYS A 81 18.53 -0.85 -10.42
CA LYS A 81 17.89 -1.70 -11.44
C LYS A 81 16.54 -2.28 -11.01
N ASN A 82 16.30 -2.36 -9.70
CA ASN A 82 15.06 -2.88 -9.12
C ASN A 82 14.04 -1.76 -8.84
N ILE A 83 14.39 -0.51 -9.14
CA ILE A 83 13.48 0.64 -8.97
C ILE A 83 12.68 0.85 -10.26
N ILE A 84 11.39 0.55 -10.20
CA ILE A 84 10.42 0.88 -11.23
C ILE A 84 9.85 2.28 -10.94
N ARG A 85 10.03 3.19 -11.89
CA ARG A 85 9.65 4.60 -11.73
C ARG A 85 8.25 4.86 -12.27
N VAL A 86 7.43 5.52 -11.47
CA VAL A 86 6.09 6.02 -11.85
C VAL A 86 5.94 7.49 -11.46
N SER A 87 4.96 8.19 -12.02
CA SER A 87 4.66 9.59 -11.64
C SER A 87 3.70 9.70 -10.45
N GLN A 88 2.98 8.62 -10.11
CA GLN A 88 1.99 8.61 -9.03
C GLN A 88 2.66 8.75 -7.66
N GLY A 89 2.43 9.87 -6.96
CA GLY A 89 3.01 10.10 -5.63
C GLY A 89 2.45 9.17 -4.56
N TYR A 90 1.16 8.83 -4.63
CA TYR A 90 0.49 7.89 -3.74
C TYR A 90 0.62 6.44 -4.23
N THR A 91 1.81 6.03 -4.70
CA THR A 91 1.99 4.72 -5.36
C THR A 91 1.51 3.56 -4.47
N LYS A 92 1.82 3.59 -3.17
CA LYS A 92 1.42 2.53 -2.23
C LYS A 92 -0.09 2.42 -2.04
N CYS A 93 -0.80 3.53 -1.93
CA CYS A 93 -2.25 3.51 -1.80
C CYS A 93 -2.92 3.10 -3.12
N ASN A 94 -2.31 3.40 -4.28
CA ASN A 94 -2.88 3.01 -5.57
C ASN A 94 -2.68 1.51 -5.88
N ALA A 95 -1.55 0.93 -5.47
CA ALA A 95 -1.19 -0.44 -5.78
C ALA A 95 -1.69 -1.45 -4.72
N CYS A 96 -2.69 -2.25 -5.08
CA CYS A 96 -3.15 -3.42 -4.33
C CYS A 96 -2.34 -4.66 -4.75
N VAL A 97 -1.29 -4.99 -3.98
CA VAL A 97 -0.38 -6.11 -4.29
C VAL A 97 -1.04 -7.44 -3.97
N ILE A 98 -1.16 -8.31 -4.97
CA ILE A 98 -1.77 -9.65 -4.84
C ILE A 98 -0.69 -10.70 -4.58
N THR A 99 0.41 -10.66 -5.33
CA THR A 99 1.57 -11.55 -5.17
C THR A 99 2.87 -10.77 -5.36
N ASN A 100 4.02 -11.46 -5.28
CA ASN A 100 5.31 -10.86 -5.56
C ASN A 100 5.53 -10.47 -7.04
N ASN A 101 4.58 -10.78 -7.95
CA ASN A 101 4.62 -10.35 -9.35
C ASN A 101 3.22 -10.06 -9.92
N ALA A 102 2.25 -9.71 -9.06
CA ALA A 102 0.91 -9.33 -9.49
C ALA A 102 0.30 -8.22 -8.62
N LEU A 103 -0.32 -7.21 -9.23
CA LEU A 103 -1.04 -6.15 -8.51
C LEU A 103 -2.28 -5.64 -9.26
N ILE A 104 -3.18 -5.00 -8.52
CA ILE A 104 -4.34 -4.27 -9.04
C ILE A 104 -4.08 -2.77 -8.86
N THR A 105 -4.48 -1.95 -9.83
CA THR A 105 -4.26 -0.50 -9.84
C THR A 105 -5.40 0.23 -10.54
N GLU A 106 -5.72 1.45 -10.12
CA GLU A 106 -6.55 2.38 -10.91
C GLU A 106 -5.70 3.36 -11.74
N ASP A 107 -4.40 3.49 -11.46
CA ASP A 107 -3.49 4.41 -12.16
C ASP A 107 -2.91 3.79 -13.46
N GLU A 108 -3.07 4.50 -14.58
CA GLU A 108 -2.55 4.11 -15.90
C GLU A 108 -1.01 4.07 -15.94
N GLY A 109 -0.34 5.00 -15.26
CA GLY A 109 1.12 5.05 -15.21
C GLY A 109 1.70 3.83 -14.50
N ILE A 110 1.09 3.42 -13.38
CA ILE A 110 1.42 2.18 -12.68
C ILE A 110 1.17 0.96 -13.58
N PHE A 111 0.03 0.90 -14.26
CA PHE A 111 -0.30 -0.21 -15.16
C PHE A 111 0.72 -0.37 -16.29
N ILE A 112 1.08 0.72 -16.98
CA ILE A 112 2.09 0.73 -18.04
C ILE A 112 3.45 0.30 -17.47
N ALA A 113 3.84 0.83 -16.31
CA ALA A 113 5.10 0.48 -15.66
C ALA A 113 5.16 -1.01 -15.30
N CYS A 114 4.06 -1.60 -14.82
CA CYS A 114 3.97 -3.03 -14.53
C CYS A 114 4.16 -3.88 -15.80
N ARG A 115 3.44 -3.56 -16.88
CA ARG A 115 3.56 -4.25 -18.17
C ARG A 115 4.99 -4.25 -18.71
N ASN A 116 5.64 -3.09 -18.69
CA ASN A 116 7.02 -2.95 -19.16
C ASN A 116 8.03 -3.75 -18.32
N ASN A 117 7.66 -4.12 -17.08
CA ASN A 117 8.50 -4.85 -16.15
C ASN A 117 8.04 -6.30 -15.90
N SER A 118 7.17 -6.82 -16.79
CA SER A 118 6.63 -8.20 -16.72
C SER A 118 5.93 -8.53 -15.40
N ILE A 119 5.28 -7.54 -14.79
CA ILE A 119 4.41 -7.69 -13.63
C ILE A 119 2.98 -7.84 -14.15
N ASP A 120 2.28 -8.89 -13.73
CA ASP A 120 0.87 -9.07 -14.09
C ASP A 120 0.02 -8.01 -13.38
N CYS A 121 -0.82 -7.31 -14.14
CA CYS A 121 -1.47 -6.13 -13.61
C CYS A 121 -2.90 -6.05 -14.11
N LEU A 122 -3.85 -6.00 -13.18
CA LEU A 122 -5.23 -5.65 -13.46
C LEU A 122 -5.39 -4.14 -13.31
N LYS A 123 -5.78 -3.48 -14.41
CA LYS A 123 -6.23 -2.10 -14.36
C LYS A 123 -7.74 -2.05 -14.12
N LEU A 124 -8.15 -1.29 -13.12
CA LEU A 124 -9.54 -0.92 -12.87
C LEU A 124 -9.85 0.41 -13.57
N GLU A 125 -11.08 0.56 -14.04
CA GLU A 125 -11.56 1.81 -14.67
C GLU A 125 -12.49 2.59 -13.73
N SER A 126 -12.95 1.97 -12.65
CA SER A 126 -13.83 2.59 -11.65
C SER A 126 -13.07 3.06 -10.41
N HIS A 127 -13.48 4.22 -9.88
CA HIS A 127 -13.02 4.76 -8.60
C HIS A 127 -14.17 4.67 -7.58
N SER A 128 -14.23 3.57 -6.82
CA SER A 128 -15.36 3.29 -5.90
C SER A 128 -15.00 3.28 -4.42
N VAL A 129 -13.72 3.45 -4.10
CA VAL A 129 -13.22 3.53 -2.72
C VAL A 129 -13.47 4.94 -2.16
N LYS A 130 -13.96 5.02 -0.92
CA LYS A 130 -14.22 6.29 -0.23
C LYS A 130 -13.00 6.80 0.51
N LEU A 131 -12.84 8.11 0.55
CA LEU A 131 -11.87 8.80 1.40
C LEU A 131 -12.37 10.22 1.68
N ASP A 132 -12.58 10.56 2.95
CA ASP A 132 -13.13 11.88 3.29
C ASP A 132 -12.17 13.02 2.92
N GLY A 133 -12.72 14.05 2.28
CA GLY A 133 -11.96 15.21 1.81
C GLY A 133 -11.37 15.07 0.41
N TYR A 134 -11.64 13.96 -0.28
CA TYR A 134 -11.20 13.67 -1.64
C TYR A 134 -12.37 13.13 -2.48
N ASP A 135 -12.25 13.18 -3.80
CA ASP A 135 -13.27 12.63 -4.71
C ASP A 135 -13.39 11.10 -4.58
N TYR A 136 -12.27 10.43 -4.28
CA TYR A 136 -12.16 9.00 -4.04
C TYR A 136 -10.87 8.66 -3.28
N GLY A 137 -10.85 7.48 -2.67
CA GLY A 137 -9.64 6.80 -2.19
C GLY A 137 -9.18 5.74 -3.19
N PHE A 138 -8.17 4.95 -2.82
CA PHE A 138 -7.57 3.98 -3.72
C PHE A 138 -7.68 2.53 -3.22
N ILE A 139 -7.73 1.57 -4.16
CA ILE A 139 -7.89 0.14 -3.84
C ILE A 139 -6.76 -0.42 -2.98
N GLY A 140 -5.51 0.00 -3.20
CA GLY A 140 -4.36 -0.40 -2.38
C GLY A 140 -4.40 0.16 -0.97
N GLY A 141 -4.96 1.36 -0.78
CA GLY A 141 -5.15 2.00 0.52
C GLY A 141 -6.34 1.43 1.30
N ALA A 142 -7.29 0.83 0.60
CA ALA A 142 -8.41 0.07 1.16
C ALA A 142 -8.14 -1.44 1.29
N SER A 143 -6.89 -1.89 1.12
CA SER A 143 -6.59 -3.33 1.18
C SER A 143 -5.21 -3.64 1.76
N GLY A 144 -4.96 -4.93 1.99
CA GLY A 144 -3.65 -5.45 2.30
C GLY A 144 -3.65 -6.95 2.51
N LYS A 145 -2.50 -7.59 2.27
CA LYS A 145 -2.35 -9.02 2.49
C LYS A 145 -2.30 -9.32 3.98
N ILE A 146 -3.11 -10.29 4.38
CA ILE A 146 -3.11 -10.83 5.75
C ILE A 146 -2.63 -12.28 5.79
N SER A 147 -2.33 -12.90 4.65
CA SER A 147 -1.53 -14.11 4.55
C SER A 147 -1.02 -14.24 3.11
N LYS A 148 -0.30 -15.32 2.77
CA LYS A 148 0.09 -15.58 1.37
C LYS A 148 -1.13 -15.80 0.48
N GLU A 149 -2.19 -16.39 1.01
CA GLU A 149 -3.39 -16.81 0.28
C GLU A 149 -4.59 -15.88 0.52
N ILE A 150 -4.48 -14.86 1.38
CA ILE A 150 -5.61 -13.98 1.73
C ILE A 150 -5.23 -12.51 1.60
N ILE A 151 -6.09 -11.76 0.91
CA ILE A 151 -6.09 -10.30 0.87
C ILE A 151 -7.38 -9.78 1.49
N ALA A 152 -7.27 -8.85 2.42
CA ALA A 152 -8.41 -8.22 3.08
C ALA A 152 -8.69 -6.84 2.50
N PHE A 153 -9.97 -6.47 2.46
CA PHE A 153 -10.45 -5.17 2.03
C PHE A 153 -11.20 -4.45 3.16
N CYS A 154 -10.89 -3.18 3.38
CA CYS A 154 -11.53 -2.30 4.36
C CYS A 154 -12.94 -1.90 3.90
N GLY A 155 -13.91 -2.79 4.12
CA GLY A 155 -15.27 -2.67 3.63
C GLY A 155 -15.69 -3.94 2.89
N ASP A 156 -16.68 -3.79 2.01
CA ASP A 156 -17.27 -4.87 1.22
C ASP A 156 -16.80 -4.82 -0.23
N ILE A 157 -15.91 -5.75 -0.62
CA ILE A 157 -15.36 -5.81 -1.97
C ILE A 157 -16.40 -6.23 -3.01
N ASP A 158 -17.44 -6.96 -2.60
CA ASP A 158 -18.53 -7.42 -3.47
C ASP A 158 -19.36 -6.23 -4.03
N LYS A 159 -19.27 -5.07 -3.38
CA LYS A 159 -19.91 -3.82 -3.82
C LYS A 159 -19.08 -3.04 -4.84
N HIS A 160 -17.85 -3.46 -5.13
CA HIS A 160 -17.02 -2.82 -6.14
C HIS A 160 -17.64 -3.05 -7.53
N PRO A 161 -17.80 -2.01 -8.39
CA PRO A 161 -18.42 -2.16 -9.72
C PRO A 161 -17.73 -3.20 -10.62
N GLU A 162 -16.45 -3.45 -10.36
CA GLU A 162 -15.60 -4.40 -11.07
C GLU A 162 -15.22 -5.63 -10.23
N PHE A 163 -16.05 -6.00 -9.24
CA PHE A 163 -15.79 -7.13 -8.34
C PHE A 163 -15.41 -8.41 -9.08
N ASP A 164 -16.15 -8.81 -10.11
CA ASP A 164 -15.88 -10.06 -10.84
C ASP A 164 -14.46 -10.10 -11.44
N LYS A 165 -13.95 -8.95 -11.91
CA LYS A 165 -12.57 -8.83 -12.42
C LYS A 165 -11.56 -8.98 -11.29
N ILE A 166 -11.77 -8.26 -10.18
CA ILE A 166 -10.92 -8.31 -8.98
C ILE A 166 -10.87 -9.73 -8.43
N TYR A 167 -12.04 -10.35 -8.24
CA TYR A 167 -12.18 -11.71 -7.73
C TYR A 167 -11.45 -12.71 -8.63
N SER A 168 -11.72 -12.68 -9.94
CA SER A 168 -11.08 -13.59 -10.90
C SER A 168 -9.57 -13.40 -10.92
N PHE A 169 -9.07 -12.16 -10.89
CA PHE A 169 -7.64 -11.87 -10.85
C PHE A 169 -6.99 -12.42 -9.58
N CYS A 170 -7.55 -12.13 -8.40
CA CYS A 170 -7.07 -12.69 -7.14
C CYS A 170 -7.02 -14.23 -7.18
N LYS A 171 -8.10 -14.87 -7.65
CA LYS A 171 -8.21 -16.33 -7.72
C LYS A 171 -7.21 -16.96 -8.68
N ASN A 172 -6.98 -16.36 -9.84
CA ASN A 172 -5.96 -16.82 -10.80
C ASN A 172 -4.55 -16.79 -10.20
N HIS A 173 -4.32 -15.91 -9.21
CA HIS A 173 -3.08 -15.80 -8.45
C HIS A 173 -3.06 -16.60 -7.14
N GLY A 174 -4.07 -17.45 -6.89
CA GLY A 174 -4.16 -18.27 -5.68
C GLY A 174 -4.47 -17.48 -4.40
N VAL A 175 -5.01 -16.26 -4.54
CA VAL A 175 -5.35 -15.37 -3.42
C VAL A 175 -6.86 -15.26 -3.28
N ASN A 176 -7.35 -15.34 -2.05
CA ASN A 176 -8.75 -15.17 -1.69
C ASN A 176 -8.99 -13.72 -1.19
N PRO A 177 -9.81 -12.92 -1.89
CA PRO A 177 -10.25 -11.64 -1.36
C PRO A 177 -11.30 -11.85 -0.26
N ILE A 178 -11.23 -11.07 0.82
CA ILE A 178 -12.25 -11.03 1.88
C ILE A 178 -12.64 -9.60 2.23
N SER A 179 -13.90 -9.40 2.59
CA SER A 179 -14.45 -8.15 3.13
C SER A 179 -14.26 -8.08 4.64
N LEU A 180 -13.80 -6.94 5.18
CA LEU A 180 -13.69 -6.73 6.63
C LEU A 180 -14.96 -6.15 7.26
N SER A 181 -15.87 -5.60 6.47
CA SER A 181 -17.20 -5.17 6.92
C SER A 181 -18.20 -5.22 5.77
N SER A 182 -19.46 -4.87 6.06
CA SER A 182 -20.51 -4.67 5.04
C SER A 182 -20.58 -3.23 4.50
N ASP A 183 -19.68 -2.34 4.91
CA ASP A 183 -19.69 -0.94 4.48
C ASP A 183 -19.04 -0.79 3.09
N PRO A 184 -19.26 0.31 2.36
CA PRO A 184 -18.48 0.60 1.16
C PRO A 184 -16.98 0.62 1.46
N LEU A 185 -16.16 0.25 0.47
CA LEU A 185 -14.70 0.30 0.60
C LEU A 185 -14.23 1.69 1.04
N TYR A 186 -13.29 1.73 1.99
CA TYR A 186 -12.71 2.96 2.51
C TYR A 186 -11.19 2.87 2.57
N ASP A 187 -10.51 3.92 2.11
CA ASP A 187 -9.06 4.02 2.12
C ASP A 187 -8.55 4.45 3.49
N TYR A 188 -7.76 3.58 4.14
CA TYR A 188 -7.13 3.85 5.44
C TYR A 188 -5.60 3.93 5.36
N GLY A 189 -5.02 3.94 4.16
CA GLY A 189 -3.56 3.97 3.98
C GLY A 189 -2.88 2.59 3.93
N SER A 190 -3.64 1.53 3.64
CA SER A 190 -3.27 0.10 3.57
C SER A 190 -3.42 -0.68 4.89
N ILE A 191 -3.76 -1.97 4.78
CA ILE A 191 -3.70 -2.93 5.88
C ILE A 191 -2.31 -3.54 5.90
N ILE A 192 -1.74 -3.69 7.09
CA ILE A 192 -0.44 -4.32 7.26
C ILE A 192 -0.61 -5.36 8.38
N ALA A 193 -0.21 -6.60 8.14
CA ALA A 193 -0.39 -7.71 9.08
C ALA A 193 0.82 -7.91 10.01
N VAL A 194 0.64 -7.83 11.33
CA VAL A 194 1.70 -8.13 12.31
C VAL A 194 1.65 -9.61 12.71
N GLY A 195 2.69 -10.38 12.38
CA GLY A 195 2.97 -11.67 13.02
C GLY A 195 2.11 -12.86 12.56
N LEU A 196 2.55 -13.53 11.49
CA LEU A 196 2.06 -14.84 11.06
C LEU A 196 3.24 -15.80 10.79
#